data_AF-A0A7N1A518-F1
#
_entry.id   AF-A0A7N1A518-F1
#
_cell.length_a   1.000
_cell.length_b   1.000
_cell.length_c   1.000
_cell.angle_alpha   90.00
_cell.angle_beta   90.00
_cell.angle_gamma   90.00
#
_symmetry.space_group_name_H-M   'P 1'
#
loop_
_entity.id
_entity.type
_entity.pdbx_description
1 polymer ?
#
loop_
_entity_poly.entity_id
_entity_poly.type
_entity_poly.pdbx_seq_one_letter_code
_entity_poly.pdbx_strand_id
1 'polypeptide(L)'
;MLVLEKVIHGMKTPVSYLNITRITDFRKDGHPSIYRRQHVPAEEQKAPLKFQDCSHWCLPGVPDTWNEILYAQLLVKDYERRHKQKT
;
A
#
# COMPACT_ATOMS: atom_id res chain seq x y z
N MET A 1 -9.34 -4.62 8.77
CA MET A 1 -9.81 -3.38 9.44
C MET A 1 -11.31 -3.48 9.65
N LEU A 2 -11.77 -3.86 10.86
CA LEU A 2 -13.18 -4.26 11.09
C LEU A 2 -14.21 -3.17 10.74
N VAL A 3 -13.91 -1.91 11.05
CA VAL A 3 -14.81 -0.78 10.74
C VAL A 3 -14.93 -0.60 9.22
N LEU A 4 -13.80 -0.58 8.52
CA LEU A 4 -13.77 -0.40 7.06
C LEU A 4 -14.49 -1.53 6.33
N GLU A 5 -14.26 -2.78 6.73
CA GLU A 5 -14.91 -3.95 6.13
C GLU A 5 -16.43 -3.93 6.31
N LYS A 6 -16.92 -3.53 7.50
CA LYS A 6 -18.35 -3.34 7.76
C LYS A 6 -18.98 -2.26 6.88
N VAL A 7 -18.29 -1.12 6.73
CA VAL A 7 -18.79 -0.01 5.91
C VAL A 7 -18.86 -0.44 4.44
N ILE A 8 -17.80 -1.05 3.90
CA ILE A 8 -17.75 -1.52 2.51
C ILE A 8 -18.88 -2.52 2.22
N HIS A 9 -19.18 -3.42 3.17
CA HIS A 9 -20.27 -4.39 3.03
C HIS A 9 -21.65 -3.73 2.90
N GLY A 10 -21.87 -2.57 3.52
CA GLY A 10 -23.13 -1.82 3.46
C GLY A 10 -23.25 -0.83 2.29
N MET A 11 -22.22 -0.68 1.45
CA MET A 11 -22.25 0.30 0.37
C MET A 11 -23.13 -0.16 -0.80
N LYS A 12 -23.99 0.75 -1.30
CA LYS A 12 -24.80 0.51 -2.52
C LYS A 12 -23.93 0.25 -3.75
N THR A 13 -22.82 0.98 -3.88
CA THR A 13 -21.87 0.81 -4.96
C THR A 13 -20.81 -0.21 -4.53
N PRO A 14 -20.62 -1.33 -5.25
CA PRO A 14 -19.61 -2.32 -4.89
C PRO A 14 -18.19 -1.73 -4.95
N VAL A 15 -17.43 -1.93 -3.88
CA VAL A 15 -16.02 -1.53 -3.78
C VAL A 15 -15.16 -2.77 -3.59
N SER A 16 -14.06 -2.87 -4.35
CA SER A 16 -13.06 -3.90 -4.08
C SER A 16 -12.06 -3.39 -3.07
N TYR A 17 -11.99 -4.10 -1.95
CA TYR A 17 -11.06 -3.79 -0.88
C TYR A 17 -9.72 -4.48 -1.11
N LEU A 18 -8.65 -3.68 -1.23
CA LEU A 18 -7.28 -4.17 -1.27
C LEU A 18 -6.72 -4.23 0.16
N ASN A 19 -6.81 -5.40 0.79
CA ASN A 19 -6.31 -5.59 2.16
C ASN A 19 -4.78 -5.79 2.19
N ILE A 20 -4.05 -4.68 2.17
CA ILE A 20 -2.58 -4.66 2.23
C ILE A 20 -2.02 -4.62 3.66
N THR A 21 -2.86 -4.47 4.69
CA THR A 21 -2.40 -4.19 6.07
C THR A 21 -1.40 -5.22 6.58
N ARG A 22 -1.72 -6.52 6.46
CA ARG A 22 -0.85 -7.58 6.98
C ARG A 22 0.45 -7.72 6.21
N ILE A 23 0.42 -7.60 4.88
CA ILE A 23 1.64 -7.72 4.06
C ILE A 23 2.56 -6.51 4.26
N THR A 24 1.98 -5.32 4.47
CA THR A 24 2.72 -4.09 4.74
C THR A 24 3.34 -4.09 6.14
N ASP A 25 2.68 -4.65 7.15
CA ASP A 25 3.21 -4.70 8.53
C ASP A 25 4.51 -5.51 8.65
N PHE A 26 4.71 -6.50 7.77
CA PHE A 26 5.98 -7.23 7.69
C PHE A 26 7.14 -6.40 7.13
N ARG A 27 6.86 -5.25 6.50
CA ARG A 27 7.84 -4.49 5.72
C ARG A 27 8.34 -3.23 6.42
N LYS A 28 8.64 -3.32 7.72
CA LYS A 28 9.23 -2.19 8.49
C LYS A 28 10.56 -1.69 7.90
N ASP A 29 11.25 -2.54 7.13
CA ASP A 29 12.45 -2.23 6.36
C ASP A 29 12.21 -1.31 5.15
N GLY A 30 10.96 -1.21 4.67
CA GLY A 30 10.61 -0.45 3.47
C GLY A 30 10.50 1.07 3.69
N HIS A 31 10.65 1.55 4.93
CA HIS A 31 10.55 2.96 5.26
C HIS A 31 11.84 3.73 4.96
N PRO A 32 11.76 5.02 4.58
CA PRO A 32 12.93 5.85 4.32
C PRO A 32 13.73 6.19 5.58
N SER A 33 13.13 6.05 6.78
CA SER A 33 13.78 6.44 8.04
C SER A 33 14.28 7.89 7.95
N ILE A 34 15.55 8.16 8.23
CA ILE A 34 16.15 9.49 8.12
C ILE A 34 16.37 9.94 6.66
N TYR A 35 16.34 9.03 5.69
CA TYR A 35 16.67 9.28 4.28
C TYR A 35 15.48 9.81 3.46
N ARG A 36 14.52 10.47 4.11
CA ARG A 36 13.33 11.07 3.45
C ARG A 36 13.65 12.21 2.47
N ARG A 37 14.88 12.75 2.51
CA ARG A 37 15.36 13.84 1.64
C ARG A 37 16.85 13.68 1.32
N GLN A 38 17.28 14.23 0.17
CA GLN A 38 18.66 14.11 -0.32
C GLN A 38 19.71 14.65 0.66
N HIS A 39 19.44 15.80 1.28
CA HIS A 39 20.35 16.42 2.24
C HIS A 39 19.74 16.31 3.64
N VAL A 40 20.16 15.28 4.37
CA VAL A 40 19.80 15.09 5.78
C VAL A 40 20.77 15.89 6.64
N PRO A 41 20.32 16.88 7.42
CA PRO A 41 21.20 17.68 8.28
C PRO A 41 21.96 16.81 9.27
N ALA A 42 23.17 17.25 9.64
CA ALA A 42 24.03 16.49 10.55
C ALA A 42 23.38 16.31 11.93
N GLU A 43 22.58 17.28 12.40
CA GLU A 43 21.80 17.13 13.63
C GLU A 43 20.76 16.02 13.57
N GLU A 44 20.14 15.80 12.41
CA GLU A 44 19.15 14.73 12.22
C GLU A 44 19.82 13.36 12.19
N GLN A 45 20.99 13.27 11.55
CA GLN A 45 21.80 12.04 11.52
C GLN A 45 22.29 11.62 12.91
N LYS A 46 22.56 12.58 13.80
CA LYS A 46 22.99 12.30 15.19
C LYS A 46 21.84 11.82 16.08
N ALA A 47 20.58 12.05 15.70
CA ALA A 47 19.41 11.68 16.49
C ALA A 47 18.34 10.96 15.65
N PRO A 48 18.67 9.82 15.02
CA PRO A 48 17.80 9.18 14.02
C PRO A 48 16.43 8.79 14.57
N LEU A 49 16.34 8.39 15.84
CA LEU A 49 15.07 8.03 16.49
C LEU A 49 14.08 9.20 16.56
N LYS A 50 14.55 10.46 16.57
CA LYS A 50 13.71 11.65 16.62
C LYS A 50 13.23 12.10 15.24
N PHE A 51 13.99 11.77 14.19
CA PHE A 51 13.78 12.31 12.86
C PHE A 51 13.39 11.28 11.80
N GLN A 52 13.40 9.98 12.14
CA GLN A 52 12.99 8.92 11.23
C GLN A 52 11.54 9.09 10.76
N ASP A 53 11.32 8.84 9.48
CA ASP A 53 10.01 8.72 8.87
C ASP A 53 9.62 7.25 8.80
N CYS A 54 8.58 6.89 9.56
CA CYS A 54 7.99 5.55 9.61
C CYS A 54 6.58 5.52 8.99
N SER A 55 6.19 6.56 8.25
CA SER A 55 4.86 6.69 7.63
C SER A 55 4.92 6.55 6.12
N HIS A 56 6.02 7.00 5.50
CA HIS A 56 6.24 6.92 4.05
C HIS A 56 7.05 5.70 3.66
N TRP A 57 7.19 5.47 2.35
CA TRP A 57 7.87 4.30 1.79
C TRP A 57 8.97 4.72 0.83
N CYS A 58 10.07 3.97 0.82
CA CYS A 58 11.06 4.06 -0.24
C CYS A 58 10.47 3.59 -1.58
N LEU A 59 11.00 4.15 -2.67
CA LEU A 59 10.77 3.68 -4.04
C LEU A 59 12.12 3.37 -4.71
N PRO A 60 12.26 2.22 -5.39
CA PRO A 60 11.29 1.12 -5.45
C PRO A 60 11.08 0.45 -4.08
N GLY A 61 9.88 -0.11 -3.83
CA GLY A 61 9.54 -0.65 -2.51
C GLY A 61 8.11 -1.15 -2.33
N VAL A 62 7.60 -1.05 -1.10
CA VAL A 62 6.30 -1.60 -0.67
C VAL A 62 5.11 -1.13 -1.54
N PRO A 63 5.03 0.15 -1.95
CA PRO A 63 3.95 0.61 -2.84
C PRO A 63 3.92 -0.11 -4.20
N ASP A 64 5.05 -0.61 -4.69
CA ASP A 64 5.10 -1.34 -5.96
C ASP A 64 4.34 -2.66 -5.86
N THR A 65 4.49 -3.39 -4.75
CA THR A 65 3.71 -4.61 -4.46
C THR A 65 2.22 -4.31 -4.38
N TRP A 66 1.81 -3.16 -3.83
CA TRP A 66 0.39 -2.78 -3.80
C TRP A 66 -0.14 -2.57 -5.22
N ASN A 67 0.65 -1.93 -6.08
CA ASN A 67 0.32 -1.70 -7.48
C ASN A 67 0.24 -3.02 -8.26
N GLU A 68 1.11 -3.99 -8.00
CA GLU A 68 1.05 -5.31 -8.61
C GLU A 68 -0.23 -6.06 -8.24
N ILE A 69 -0.63 -6.05 -6.97
CA ILE A 69 -1.88 -6.70 -6.54
C ILE A 69 -3.10 -5.99 -7.15
N LEU A 70 -3.10 -4.65 -7.20
CA LEU A 70 -4.14 -3.89 -7.86
C LEU A 70 -4.24 -4.25 -9.35
N TYR A 71 -3.11 -4.31 -10.05
CA TYR A 71 -3.04 -4.67 -11.45
C TYR A 71 -3.60 -6.08 -11.70
N ALA A 72 -3.20 -7.06 -10.88
CA ALA A 72 -3.72 -8.42 -10.94
C ALA A 72 -5.24 -8.46 -10.75
N GLN A 73 -5.79 -7.71 -9.77
CA GLN A 73 -7.25 -7.64 -9.55
C GLN A 73 -7.99 -7.05 -10.76
N LEU A 74 -7.43 -6.02 -11.41
CA LEU A 74 -8.03 -5.43 -12.60
C LEU A 74 -8.05 -6.42 -13.78
N LEU A 75 -6.95 -7.17 -13.98
CA LEU A 75 -6.86 -8.19 -15.02
C LEU A 75 -7.88 -9.32 -14.81
N VAL A 76 -8.00 -9.84 -13.58
CA VAL A 76 -8.98 -10.89 -13.25
C VAL A 76 -10.41 -10.44 -13.52
N LYS A 77 -10.78 -9.24 -13.07
CA LYS A 77 -12.13 -8.69 -13.31
C LYS A 77 -12.42 -8.49 -14.79
N ASP A 78 -11.44 -8.02 -15.54
CA ASP A 78 -11.60 -7.80 -16.97
C ASP A 78 -11.75 -9.13 -17.72
N TYR A 79 -10.97 -10.14 -17.35
CA TYR A 79 -11.12 -11.51 -17.86
C TYR A 79 -12.53 -12.07 -17.61
N GLU A 80 -13.04 -11.97 -16.38
CA GLU A 80 -14.39 -12.41 -16.01
C GLU A 80 -15.48 -11.67 -16.81
N ARG A 81 -15.32 -10.35 -17.00
CA ARG A 81 -16.27 -9.55 -17.79
C ARG A 81 -16.35 -10.03 -19.23
N ARG A 82 -15.19 -10.29 -19.86
CA ARG A 82 -15.14 -10.81 -21.24
C ARG A 82 -15.75 -12.19 -21.38
N HIS A 83 -15.66 -13.04 -20.35
CA HIS A 83 -16.21 -14.40 -20.38
C HIS A 83 -17.74 -14.41 -20.16
N LYS A 84 -18.25 -13.55 -19.28
CA LYS A 84 -19.70 -13.36 -19.10
C LYS A 84 -20.40 -12.75 -20.32
N GLN A 85 -19.70 -12.02 -21.18
CA GLN A 85 -20.26 -11.46 -22.42
C GLN A 85 -20.33 -12.48 -23.57
N LYS A 86 -19.65 -13.62 -23.46
CA LYS A 86 -19.63 -14.68 -24.48
C LYS A 86 -20.63 -15.81 -24.21
N THR A 87 -21.26 -15.82 -23.04
CA THR A 87 -22.29 -16.78 -22.62
C THR A 87 -23.64 -16.11 -22.65
#